data_AF-V9ELF9-F1
#
_entry.id   AF-V9ELF9-F1
#
_cell.length_a   1.000
_cell.length_b   1.000
_cell.length_c   1.000
_cell.angle_alpha   90.00
_cell.angle_beta   90.00
_cell.angle_gamma   90.00
#
_symmetry.space_group_name_H-M   'P 1'
#
loop_
_entity.id
_entity.type
_entity.pdbx_description
1 polymer ?
#
loop_
_entity_poly.entity_id
_entity_poly.type
_entity_poly.pdbx_seq_one_letter_code
_entity_poly.pdbx_strand_id
1 'polypeptide(L)'
;MFQSIRSYVPDEFRDDPMYAKPSERQQENAKTAKQVRRTQRAAMAVAAKRNQDQRGRESADDSVKTPAAKTPHSQAKKRKTTE
;
A
#
# COMPACT_ATOMS: atom_id res chain seq x y z
N MET A 1 -5.65 4.53 33.50
CA MET A 1 -4.48 5.41 33.34
C MET A 1 -3.63 4.85 32.20
N PHE A 2 -3.36 5.64 31.14
CA PHE A 2 -2.47 5.20 30.07
C PHE A 2 -1.02 5.43 30.48
N GLN A 3 -0.30 4.37 30.85
CA GLN A 3 1.14 4.41 31.03
C GLN A 3 1.76 4.71 29.66
N SER A 4 2.51 5.80 29.54
CA SER A 4 3.03 6.23 28.24
C SER A 4 4.12 5.27 27.78
N ILE A 5 3.80 4.45 26.76
CA ILE A 5 4.71 3.49 26.11
C ILE A 5 5.76 4.24 25.29
N ARG A 6 6.64 4.97 25.97
CA ARG A 6 7.92 5.38 25.41
C ARG A 6 8.93 4.37 25.91
N SER A 7 9.70 3.80 25.00
CA SER A 7 10.90 3.05 25.35
C SER A 7 11.73 3.86 26.33
N TYR A 8 12.38 3.19 27.28
CA TYR A 8 13.30 3.84 28.20
C TYR A 8 14.29 4.72 27.42
N VAL A 9 14.23 6.03 27.66
CA VAL A 9 15.20 7.00 27.16
C VAL A 9 16.14 7.25 28.36
N PRO A 10 17.45 6.97 28.23
CA PRO A 10 18.41 7.29 29.28
C PRO A 10 18.36 8.79 29.62
N ASP A 11 18.64 9.15 30.87
CA ASP A 11 18.48 10.53 31.32
C ASP A 11 19.38 11.51 30.55
N GLU A 12 20.50 11.06 29.95
CA GLU A 12 21.35 11.91 29.10
C GLU A 12 20.67 12.39 27.81
N PHE A 13 19.63 11.69 27.34
CA PHE A 13 18.91 11.99 26.08
C PHE A 13 17.49 12.51 26.31
N ARG A 14 17.13 12.84 27.55
CA ARG A 14 15.77 13.22 27.93
C ARG A 14 15.29 14.52 27.30
N ASP A 15 16.22 15.45 27.08
CA ASP A 15 15.99 16.77 26.49
C ASP A 15 16.33 16.83 24.99
N ASP A 16 16.80 15.72 24.39
CA ASP A 16 17.08 15.65 22.96
C ASP A 16 15.76 15.68 22.16
N PRO A 17 15.58 16.62 21.21
CA PRO A 17 14.37 16.72 20.39
C PRO A 17 14.06 15.45 19.59
N MET A 18 15.05 14.60 19.29
CA MET A 18 14.88 13.27 18.68
C MET A 18 13.96 12.38 19.53
N TYR A 19 14.04 12.52 20.85
CA TYR A 19 13.23 11.78 21.83
C TYR A 19 12.10 12.63 22.42
N ALA A 20 11.85 13.87 22.00
CA ALA A 20 10.73 14.68 22.48
C ALA A 20 9.36 14.04 22.16
N LYS A 21 8.31 14.31 22.97
CA LYS A 21 6.96 13.81 22.68
C LYS A 21 6.40 14.57 21.46
N PRO A 22 5.87 13.90 20.42
CA PRO A 22 5.23 14.60 19.33
C PRO A 22 4.02 15.37 19.84
N SER A 23 3.83 16.60 19.36
CA SER A 23 2.74 17.47 19.81
C SER A 23 1.38 16.90 19.42
N GLU A 24 0.32 17.32 20.11
CA GLU A 24 -1.04 16.78 19.89
C GLU A 24 -1.47 16.90 18.42
N ARG A 25 -1.24 18.07 17.81
CA ARG A 25 -1.47 18.32 16.38
C ARG A 25 -0.66 17.38 15.46
N GLN A 26 0.58 17.05 15.81
CA GLN A 26 1.38 16.07 15.06
C GLN A 26 0.80 14.65 15.19
N GLN A 27 0.34 14.27 16.39
CA GLN A 27 -0.31 12.98 16.62
C GLN A 27 -1.64 12.85 15.87
N GLU A 28 -2.45 13.92 15.84
CA GLU A 28 -3.69 13.98 15.05
C GLU A 28 -3.43 13.84 13.56
N ASN A 29 -2.49 14.63 13.02
CA ASN A 29 -2.07 14.52 11.61
C ASN A 29 -1.55 13.11 11.27
N ALA A 30 -0.82 12.47 12.18
CA ALA A 30 -0.36 11.09 12.00
C ALA A 30 -1.53 10.08 12.01
N LYS A 31 -2.55 10.28 12.87
CA LYS A 31 -3.77 9.45 12.92
C LYS A 31 -4.60 9.60 11.64
N THR A 32 -4.85 10.83 11.18
CA THR A 32 -5.63 11.09 9.95
C THR A 32 -4.91 10.52 8.73
N ALA A 33 -3.60 10.77 8.57
CA ALA A 33 -2.81 10.20 7.48
C ALA A 33 -2.76 8.66 7.51
N LYS A 34 -2.73 8.04 8.69
CA LYS A 34 -2.83 6.58 8.85
C LYS A 34 -4.20 6.05 8.43
N GLN A 35 -5.28 6.79 8.70
CA GLN A 35 -6.63 6.43 8.27
C GLN A 35 -6.79 6.53 6.75
N VAL A 36 -6.30 7.60 6.12
CA VAL A 36 -6.29 7.77 4.65
C VAL A 36 -5.54 6.64 3.95
N ARG A 37 -4.36 6.22 4.46
CA ARG A 37 -3.63 5.06 3.91
C ARG A 37 -4.40 3.74 4.06
N ARG A 38 -5.21 3.58 5.10
CA ARG A 38 -6.06 2.40 5.29
C ARG A 38 -7.23 2.38 4.31
N THR A 39 -7.94 3.49 4.12
CA THR A 39 -9.06 3.58 3.17
C THR A 39 -8.59 3.38 1.73
N GLN A 40 -7.46 3.99 1.34
CA GLN A 40 -6.82 3.76 0.05
C GLN A 40 -6.50 2.27 -0.18
N ARG A 41 -5.86 1.60 0.79
CA ARG A 41 -5.52 0.18 0.68
C ARG A 41 -6.77 -0.70 0.58
N ALA A 42 -7.83 -0.38 1.32
CA ALA A 42 -9.10 -1.10 1.24
C ALA A 42 -9.75 -0.96 -0.14
N ALA A 43 -9.80 0.27 -0.70
CA ALA A 43 -10.30 0.50 -2.05
C ALA A 43 -9.48 -0.25 -3.12
N MET A 44 -8.14 -0.24 -3.01
CA MET A 44 -7.28 -1.01 -3.90
C MET A 44 -7.49 -2.52 -3.79
N ALA A 45 -7.71 -3.05 -2.58
CA ALA A 45 -8.00 -4.47 -2.37
C ALA A 45 -9.36 -4.88 -2.98
N VAL A 46 -10.39 -4.03 -2.85
CA VAL A 46 -11.70 -4.24 -3.50
C VAL A 46 -11.57 -4.22 -5.03
N ALA A 47 -10.84 -3.26 -5.59
CA ALA A 47 -10.58 -3.19 -7.03
C ALA A 47 -9.79 -4.41 -7.54
N ALA A 48 -8.73 -4.82 -6.83
CA ALA A 48 -7.95 -6.01 -7.16
C ALA A 48 -8.80 -7.29 -7.11
N LYS A 49 -9.65 -7.44 -6.09
CA LYS A 49 -10.59 -8.57 -6.00
C LYS A 49 -11.58 -8.58 -7.15
N ARG A 50 -12.19 -7.43 -7.49
CA ARG A 50 -13.10 -7.32 -8.64
C ARG A 50 -12.42 -7.77 -9.94
N ASN A 51 -11.18 -7.33 -10.18
CA ASN A 51 -10.41 -7.72 -11.36
C ASN A 51 -10.09 -9.22 -11.37
N GLN A 52 -9.82 -9.82 -10.20
CA GLN A 52 -9.63 -11.27 -10.06
C GLN A 52 -10.92 -12.05 -10.34
N ASP A 53 -12.05 -11.60 -9.77
CA ASP A 53 -13.37 -12.21 -9.97
C ASP A 53 -13.82 -12.15 -11.45
N GLN A 54 -13.47 -11.07 -12.17
CA GLN A 54 -13.74 -10.90 -13.61
C GLN A 54 -12.86 -11.80 -14.48
N ARG A 55 -11.57 -11.92 -14.17
CA ARG A 55 -10.63 -12.79 -14.91
C ARG A 55 -11.08 -14.26 -14.92
N GLY A 56 -11.83 -14.72 -13.92
CA GLY A 56 -12.40 -16.07 -13.87
C GLY A 56 -13.69 -16.26 -14.70
N ARG A 57 -14.26 -15.20 -15.28
CA ARG A 57 -15.52 -15.25 -16.06
C ARG A 57 -15.32 -15.01 -17.55
N GLU A 58 -14.41 -14.10 -17.91
CA GLU A 58 -14.11 -13.76 -19.31
C GLU A 58 -13.49 -14.95 -20.09
N SER A 59 -12.91 -15.94 -19.40
CA SER A 59 -12.35 -17.15 -20.04
C SER A 59 -13.35 -18.30 -20.26
N ALA A 60 -14.64 -18.13 -19.93
CA ALA A 60 -15.65 -19.17 -20.11
C ALA A 60 -16.43 -19.06 -21.43
N ASP A 61 -16.73 -17.84 -21.89
CA ASP A 61 -17.55 -17.58 -23.09
C ASP A 61 -16.78 -17.79 -24.41
N ASP A 62 -15.48 -17.50 -24.46
CA ASP A 62 -14.63 -17.68 -25.66
C ASP A 62 -14.11 -19.13 -25.86
N SER A 63 -14.81 -20.13 -25.30
CA SER A 63 -14.41 -21.55 -25.43
C SER A 63 -14.93 -22.25 -26.70
N VAL A 64 -15.62 -21.54 -27.60
CA VAL A 64 -16.15 -22.07 -28.86
C VAL A 64 -15.33 -21.58 -30.07
N LYS A 65 -14.38 -22.43 -30.52
CA LYS A 65 -13.43 -22.27 -31.66
C LYS A 65 -12.22 -21.37 -31.33
N THR A 66 -10.95 -21.74 -31.55
CA THR A 66 -10.31 -22.86 -32.28
C THR A 66 -8.85 -23.05 -31.76
N PRO A 67 -8.12 -24.14 -32.09
CA PRO A 67 -6.91 -24.52 -31.36
C PRO A 67 -5.58 -23.91 -31.85
N ALA A 68 -4.64 -23.83 -30.90
CA ALA A 68 -3.17 -23.90 -31.04
C ALA A 68 -2.36 -22.76 -31.71
N ALA A 69 -1.61 -22.03 -30.89
CA ALA A 69 -0.22 -21.64 -31.17
C ALA A 69 0.56 -21.45 -29.83
N LYS A 70 1.84 -21.83 -29.77
CA LYS A 70 2.71 -21.68 -28.60
C LYS A 70 3.87 -20.69 -28.89
N THR A 71 4.43 -20.11 -27.82
CA THR A 71 5.74 -19.40 -27.71
C THR A 71 5.86 -17.98 -28.30
N PRO A 72 6.83 -17.14 -27.85
CA PRO A 72 7.47 -17.07 -26.52
C PRO A 72 7.57 -15.64 -25.90
N HIS A 73 8.10 -15.62 -24.68
CA HIS A 73 8.54 -14.47 -23.87
C HIS A 73 9.44 -13.43 -24.58
N SER A 74 9.04 -12.15 -24.58
CA SER A 74 9.88 -10.96 -24.90
C SER A 74 9.08 -9.66 -24.59
N GLN A 75 9.61 -8.48 -24.21
CA GLN A 75 10.91 -8.09 -23.64
C GLN A 75 10.68 -7.11 -22.43
N ALA A 76 11.37 -5.96 -22.35
CA ALA A 76 11.33 -5.00 -21.22
C ALA A 76 11.38 -3.52 -21.65
N LYS A 77 11.02 -2.62 -20.70
CA LYS A 77 11.39 -1.17 -20.59
C LYS A 77 11.17 -0.25 -21.80
N LYS A 78 10.41 0.84 -21.58
CA LYS A 78 10.94 2.23 -21.64
C LYS A 78 10.31 3.11 -20.56
N ARG A 79 11.15 3.79 -19.77
CA ARG A 79 10.75 4.99 -18.99
C ARG A 79 10.96 6.19 -19.91
N LYS A 80 10.05 7.15 -19.92
CA LYS A 80 10.27 8.46 -20.57
C LYS A 80 10.40 9.52 -19.47
N THR A 81 11.62 10.00 -19.28
CA THR A 81 11.91 11.30 -18.66
C THR A 81 11.71 12.38 -19.73
N THR A 82 11.25 13.54 -19.29
CA THR A 82 11.28 14.80 -20.03
C THR A 82 11.88 15.84 -19.09
N GLU A 83 12.74 16.71 -19.61
CA GLU A 83 13.27 17.89 -18.92
C GLU A 83 12.17 18.92 -18.63
#